data_AF-E6SJY2-F1
#
_entry.id   AF-E6SJY2-F1
#
_cell.length_a   1.000
_cell.length_b   1.000
_cell.length_c   1.000
_cell.angle_alpha   90.00
_cell.angle_beta   90.00
_cell.angle_gamma   90.00
#
_symmetry.space_group_name_H-M   'P 1'
#
loop_
_entity.id
_entity.type
_entity.pdbx_description
1 polymer ?
#
loop_
_entity_poly.entity_id
_entity_poly.type
_entity_poly.pdbx_seq_one_letter_code
_entity_poly.pdbx_strand_id
1 'polypeptide(L)'
;MTGPLHAATPAPAPPGATPPPPAGVPPKPGPAAAPGSARSPAPAPDEALVALLFALADDELIAGHRASEWTGVAPFLEEDVAFSSIAQDEVGHGALLYQLLADLGHGGGDPDALAFGRGPDGFRNAILLEQPNGDWAAEIARHFLYNEYEGVLWPAVAGSPYEPLAAAAARIAREEAYHRAHFRQWVVELGRAGGEARDRLAAALARVLPLAAGLFEPLEHEDRAAHWRGITLAELQAAWRAEVGKVLEQAGLAGAAAGRAGGVAGMQPTAPQMAALTQGGDRDAAVDQRGVDEPGWEEAGPEGLGGRQGRHSPALRELLDEMTSVYRSEPGAEW
;
A
#
# COMPACT_ATOMS: atom_id res chain seq x y z
N MET A 1 15.05 -59.24 60.58
CA MET A 1 15.78 -59.34 59.31
C MET A 1 14.96 -60.21 58.38
N THR A 2 14.08 -59.57 57.62
CA THR A 2 13.09 -60.19 56.73
C THR A 2 13.51 -59.94 55.29
N GLY A 3 14.01 -60.97 54.62
CA GLY A 3 14.36 -60.94 53.19
C GLY A 3 13.12 -61.12 52.30
N PRO A 4 13.16 -60.70 51.02
CA PRO A 4 11.97 -60.48 50.22
C PRO A 4 11.44 -61.75 49.55
N LEU A 5 10.11 -61.82 49.44
CA LEU A 5 9.36 -62.79 48.64
C LEU A 5 9.46 -62.42 47.14
N HIS A 6 9.89 -63.38 46.32
CA HIS A 6 9.80 -63.33 44.86
C HIS A 6 8.33 -63.27 44.41
N ALA A 7 7.94 -62.20 43.72
CA ALA A 7 6.70 -62.14 42.97
C ALA A 7 6.94 -62.60 41.52
N ALA A 8 6.11 -63.53 41.06
CA ALA A 8 6.11 -64.04 39.69
C ALA A 8 5.67 -62.95 38.69
N THR A 9 6.36 -62.90 37.55
CA THR A 9 6.10 -61.98 36.45
C THR A 9 4.86 -62.41 35.66
N PRO A 10 3.86 -61.55 35.39
CA PRO A 10 2.80 -61.87 34.45
C PRO A 10 3.25 -61.64 32.99
N ALA A 11 2.77 -62.50 32.09
CA ALA A 11 3.03 -62.46 30.65
C ALA A 11 2.45 -61.20 29.97
N PRO A 12 3.02 -60.73 28.85
CA PRO A 12 2.53 -59.55 28.14
C PRO A 12 1.21 -59.83 27.40
N ALA A 13 0.30 -58.86 27.43
CA ALA A 13 -0.95 -58.87 26.66
C ALA A 13 -0.70 -58.52 25.17
N PRO A 14 -1.53 -59.03 24.23
CA PRO A 14 -1.40 -58.70 22.81
C PRO A 14 -1.80 -57.24 22.51
N PRO A 15 -1.23 -56.61 21.46
CA PRO A 15 -1.52 -55.22 21.14
C PRO A 15 -2.87 -55.10 20.41
N GLY A 16 -3.70 -54.12 20.80
CA GLY A 16 -4.82 -53.67 19.96
C GLY A 16 -6.21 -53.54 20.57
N ALA A 17 -6.37 -53.18 21.85
CA ALA A 17 -7.67 -52.73 22.36
C ALA A 17 -7.53 -51.50 23.26
N THR A 18 -7.93 -50.34 22.75
CA THR A 18 -8.12 -49.13 23.56
C THR A 18 -9.39 -49.27 24.42
N PRO A 19 -9.34 -48.95 25.73
CA PRO A 19 -10.54 -48.93 26.57
C PRO A 19 -11.46 -47.76 26.18
N PRO A 20 -12.80 -47.90 26.36
CA PRO A 20 -13.74 -46.81 26.07
C PRO A 20 -13.56 -45.64 27.06
N PRO A 21 -13.84 -44.41 26.64
CA PRO A 21 -13.77 -43.25 27.53
C PRO A 21 -14.87 -43.32 28.62
N PRO A 22 -14.64 -42.70 29.79
CA PRO A 22 -15.67 -42.62 30.83
C PRO A 22 -16.85 -41.78 30.36
N ALA A 23 -18.07 -42.19 30.76
CA ALA A 23 -19.31 -41.48 30.43
C ALA A 23 -19.26 -40.02 30.90
N GLY A 24 -19.42 -39.09 29.96
CA GLY A 24 -19.34 -37.65 30.20
C GLY A 24 -20.48 -37.12 31.06
N VAL A 25 -20.16 -36.17 31.94
CA VAL A 25 -21.12 -35.30 32.61
C VAL A 25 -21.75 -34.40 31.55
N PRO A 26 -23.09 -34.25 31.48
CA PRO A 26 -23.71 -33.36 30.50
C PRO A 26 -23.28 -31.91 30.75
N PRO A 27 -22.99 -31.11 29.71
CA PRO A 27 -22.65 -29.70 29.88
C PRO A 27 -23.84 -28.94 30.47
N LYS A 28 -23.57 -28.03 31.41
CA LYS A 28 -24.57 -27.07 31.90
C LYS A 28 -25.07 -26.23 30.71
N PRO A 29 -26.38 -25.96 30.59
CA PRO A 29 -26.89 -25.08 29.55
C PRO A 29 -26.30 -23.69 29.74
N GLY A 30 -25.60 -23.19 28.72
CA GLY A 30 -25.20 -21.79 28.63
C GLY A 30 -26.42 -20.88 28.52
N PRO A 31 -26.29 -19.58 28.83
CA PRO A 31 -27.40 -18.64 28.71
C PRO A 31 -27.92 -18.63 27.27
N ALA A 32 -29.26 -18.63 27.13
CA ALA A 32 -29.94 -18.59 25.86
C ALA A 32 -29.45 -17.42 25.01
N ALA A 33 -29.06 -17.69 23.77
CA ALA A 33 -28.74 -16.66 22.78
C ALA A 33 -29.95 -15.74 22.62
N ALA A 34 -29.71 -14.43 22.74
CA ALA A 34 -30.70 -13.42 22.42
C ALA A 34 -31.20 -13.63 20.98
N PRO A 35 -32.49 -13.39 20.67
CA PRO A 35 -33.00 -13.51 19.32
C PRO A 35 -32.17 -12.60 18.40
N GLY A 36 -31.57 -13.21 17.38
CA GLY A 36 -30.69 -12.54 16.44
C GLY A 36 -31.39 -11.33 15.83
N SER A 37 -30.76 -10.17 16.00
CA SER A 37 -30.97 -9.05 15.08
C SER A 37 -30.75 -9.59 13.68
N ALA A 38 -31.83 -9.77 12.91
CA ALA A 38 -31.72 -10.05 11.48
C ALA A 38 -30.86 -8.94 10.89
N ARG A 39 -29.60 -9.25 10.54
CA ARG A 39 -28.77 -8.32 9.79
C ARG A 39 -29.54 -8.04 8.50
N SER A 40 -29.75 -6.77 8.19
CA SER A 40 -30.28 -6.37 6.89
C SER A 40 -29.51 -7.10 5.79
N PRO A 41 -30.17 -7.56 4.72
CA PRO A 41 -29.48 -8.23 3.62
C PRO A 41 -28.36 -7.33 3.11
N ALA A 42 -27.20 -7.92 2.81
CA ALA A 42 -26.07 -7.20 2.29
C ALA A 42 -26.49 -6.46 1.00
N PRO A 43 -26.04 -5.21 0.79
CA PRO A 43 -26.31 -4.49 -0.44
C PRO A 43 -25.76 -5.27 -1.64
N ALA A 44 -26.50 -5.27 -2.74
CA ALA A 44 -26.01 -5.87 -3.98
C ALA A 44 -24.79 -5.08 -4.50
N PRO A 45 -23.77 -5.76 -5.06
CA PRO A 45 -22.68 -5.12 -5.80
C PRO A 45 -23.22 -4.15 -6.86
N ASP A 46 -22.56 -3.01 -7.01
CA ASP A 46 -22.90 -1.98 -8.01
C ASP A 46 -21.64 -1.46 -8.73
N GLU A 47 -21.84 -0.57 -9.70
CA GLU A 47 -20.75 0.03 -10.49
C GLU A 47 -19.73 0.79 -9.63
N ALA A 48 -20.15 1.31 -8.47
CA ALA A 48 -19.24 2.03 -7.56
C ALA A 48 -18.30 1.07 -6.82
N LEU A 49 -18.77 -0.12 -6.43
CA LEU A 49 -17.91 -1.18 -5.89
C LEU A 49 -16.90 -1.64 -6.95
N VAL A 50 -17.33 -1.81 -8.18
CA VAL A 50 -16.46 -2.21 -9.30
C VAL A 50 -15.39 -1.15 -9.55
N ALA A 51 -15.76 0.13 -9.60
CA ALA A 51 -14.81 1.24 -9.75
C ALA A 51 -13.79 1.28 -8.60
N LEU A 52 -14.23 1.03 -7.36
CA LEU A 52 -13.34 0.91 -6.20
C LEU A 52 -12.38 -0.27 -6.34
N LEU A 53 -12.86 -1.45 -6.70
CA LEU A 53 -12.02 -2.64 -6.85
C LEU A 53 -10.97 -2.46 -7.95
N PHE A 54 -11.31 -1.85 -9.08
CA PHE A 54 -10.32 -1.51 -10.11
C PHE A 54 -9.27 -0.54 -9.60
N ALA A 55 -9.67 0.54 -8.92
CA ALA A 55 -8.73 1.51 -8.38
C ALA A 55 -7.74 0.86 -7.39
N LEU A 56 -8.25 -0.01 -6.51
CA LEU A 56 -7.42 -0.75 -5.55
C LEU A 56 -6.51 -1.76 -6.26
N ALA A 57 -7.04 -2.63 -7.12
CA ALA A 57 -6.25 -3.65 -7.81
C ALA A 57 -5.15 -3.05 -8.70
N ASP A 58 -5.46 -1.93 -9.35
CA ASP A 58 -4.51 -1.22 -10.21
C ASP A 58 -3.42 -0.52 -9.38
N ASP A 59 -3.74 0.04 -8.22
CA ASP A 59 -2.73 0.61 -7.32
C ASP A 59 -1.73 -0.45 -6.87
N GLU A 60 -2.22 -1.57 -6.33
CA GLU A 60 -1.41 -2.70 -5.85
C GLU A 60 -0.51 -3.30 -6.96
N LEU A 61 -1.08 -3.54 -8.15
CA LEU A 61 -0.32 -4.11 -9.26
C LEU A 61 0.82 -3.19 -9.69
N ILE A 62 0.55 -1.89 -9.82
CA ILE A 62 1.54 -0.92 -10.31
C ILE A 62 2.60 -0.66 -9.25
N ALA A 63 2.22 -0.54 -7.98
CA ALA A 63 3.15 -0.42 -6.86
C ALA A 63 4.07 -1.65 -6.77
N GLY A 64 3.49 -2.87 -6.80
CA GLY A 64 4.24 -4.11 -6.78
C GLY A 64 5.20 -4.28 -7.97
N HIS A 65 4.76 -3.90 -9.18
CA HIS A 65 5.63 -3.97 -10.36
C HIS A 65 6.82 -3.00 -10.25
N ARG A 66 6.58 -1.74 -9.84
CA ARG A 66 7.65 -0.77 -9.62
C ARG A 66 8.61 -1.22 -8.52
N ALA A 67 8.11 -1.79 -7.43
CA ALA A 67 8.95 -2.36 -6.37
C ALA A 67 9.83 -3.51 -6.91
N SER A 68 9.31 -4.34 -7.81
CA SER A 68 10.06 -5.47 -8.39
C SER A 68 11.27 -5.05 -9.23
N GLU A 69 11.26 -3.84 -9.81
CA GLU A 69 12.40 -3.29 -10.56
C GLU A 69 13.64 -3.07 -9.69
N TRP A 70 13.50 -3.06 -8.35
CA TRP A 70 14.62 -2.99 -7.41
C TRP A 70 15.26 -4.33 -7.10
N THR A 71 14.67 -5.46 -7.50
CA THR A 71 15.18 -6.80 -7.19
C THR A 71 16.59 -7.01 -7.78
N GLY A 72 17.58 -7.15 -6.90
CA GLY A 72 18.98 -7.40 -7.25
C GLY A 72 19.79 -6.13 -7.52
N VAL A 73 19.21 -4.96 -7.30
CA VAL A 73 19.86 -3.65 -7.48
C VAL A 73 19.62 -2.70 -6.30
N ALA A 74 18.97 -3.15 -5.23
CA ALA A 74 18.81 -2.35 -4.02
C ALA A 74 20.18 -2.05 -3.36
N PRO A 75 20.28 -1.02 -2.50
CA PRO A 75 21.57 -0.56 -1.97
C PRO A 75 22.34 -1.61 -1.15
N PHE A 76 21.64 -2.58 -0.55
CA PHE A 76 22.21 -3.71 0.17
C PHE A 76 21.26 -4.91 0.19
N LEU A 77 21.81 -6.09 0.49
CA LEU A 77 21.12 -7.38 0.35
C LEU A 77 19.83 -7.48 1.18
N GLU A 78 19.80 -6.87 2.35
CA GLU A 78 18.62 -6.83 3.20
C GLU A 78 17.46 -6.09 2.54
N GLU A 79 17.75 -5.00 1.81
CA GLU A 79 16.73 -4.26 1.05
C GLU A 79 16.32 -5.00 -0.21
N ASP A 80 17.23 -5.70 -0.88
CA ASP A 80 16.85 -6.56 -2.01
C ASP A 80 15.82 -7.60 -1.58
N VAL A 81 16.02 -8.21 -0.41
CA VAL A 81 15.07 -9.17 0.17
C VAL A 81 13.78 -8.49 0.58
N ALA A 82 13.86 -7.33 1.24
CA ALA A 82 12.68 -6.57 1.67
C ALA A 82 11.81 -6.14 0.49
N PHE A 83 12.39 -5.50 -0.53
CA PHE A 83 11.67 -5.05 -1.72
C PHE A 83 11.13 -6.20 -2.55
N SER A 84 11.85 -7.30 -2.66
CA SER A 84 11.32 -8.49 -3.35
C SER A 84 10.12 -9.08 -2.61
N SER A 85 10.11 -9.03 -1.26
CA SER A 85 8.95 -9.44 -0.45
C SER A 85 7.78 -8.48 -0.62
N ILE A 86 8.02 -7.17 -0.55
CA ILE A 86 7.00 -6.13 -0.75
C ILE A 86 6.37 -6.28 -2.14
N ALA A 87 7.18 -6.38 -3.19
CA ALA A 87 6.71 -6.57 -4.55
C ALA A 87 5.84 -7.83 -4.71
N GLN A 88 6.22 -8.93 -4.06
CA GLN A 88 5.44 -10.16 -4.10
C GLN A 88 4.08 -10.00 -3.41
N ASP A 89 4.05 -9.33 -2.25
CA ASP A 89 2.82 -9.14 -1.49
C ASP A 89 1.86 -8.20 -2.25
N GLU A 90 2.34 -7.06 -2.75
CA GLU A 90 1.56 -6.08 -3.53
C GLU A 90 0.97 -6.69 -4.81
N VAL A 91 1.78 -7.43 -5.59
CA VAL A 91 1.27 -8.18 -6.77
C VAL A 91 0.23 -9.23 -6.34
N GLY A 92 0.45 -9.88 -5.20
CA GLY A 92 -0.50 -10.83 -4.63
C GLY A 92 -1.82 -10.20 -4.18
N HIS A 93 -1.78 -8.97 -3.65
CA HIS A 93 -2.95 -8.18 -3.28
C HIS A 93 -3.72 -7.74 -4.52
N GLY A 94 -3.01 -7.26 -5.54
CA GLY A 94 -3.59 -6.96 -6.86
C GLY A 94 -4.31 -8.18 -7.45
N ALA A 95 -3.66 -9.34 -7.49
CA ALA A 95 -4.25 -10.59 -7.98
C ALA A 95 -5.51 -10.99 -7.21
N LEU A 96 -5.49 -10.86 -5.87
CA LEU A 96 -6.66 -11.12 -5.02
C LEU A 96 -7.83 -10.19 -5.39
N LEU A 97 -7.57 -8.91 -5.63
CA LEU A 97 -8.59 -7.92 -5.97
C LEU A 97 -9.12 -8.10 -7.40
N TYR A 98 -8.28 -8.44 -8.36
CA TYR A 98 -8.72 -8.82 -9.71
C TYR A 98 -9.58 -10.08 -9.71
N GLN A 99 -9.29 -11.05 -8.83
CA GLN A 99 -10.17 -12.22 -8.67
C GLN A 99 -11.57 -11.82 -8.21
N LEU A 100 -11.70 -10.85 -7.29
CA LEU A 100 -13.02 -10.34 -6.89
C LEU A 100 -13.76 -9.70 -8.07
N LEU A 101 -13.07 -8.95 -8.93
CA LEU A 101 -13.65 -8.38 -10.16
C LEU A 101 -14.09 -9.48 -11.14
N ALA A 102 -13.27 -10.52 -11.32
CA ALA A 102 -13.57 -11.66 -12.16
C ALA A 102 -14.80 -12.43 -11.67
N ASP A 103 -14.93 -12.65 -10.36
CA ASP A 103 -16.09 -13.28 -9.71
C ASP A 103 -17.38 -12.47 -9.90
N LEU A 104 -17.26 -11.15 -10.04
CA LEU A 104 -18.37 -10.25 -10.41
C LEU A 104 -18.68 -10.25 -11.92
N GLY A 105 -17.95 -11.02 -12.72
CA GLY A 105 -18.17 -11.19 -14.16
C GLY A 105 -17.37 -10.24 -15.06
N HIS A 106 -16.41 -9.49 -14.51
CA HIS A 106 -15.53 -8.64 -15.31
C HIS A 106 -14.39 -9.45 -15.93
N GLY A 107 -13.80 -8.95 -17.03
CA GLY A 107 -12.69 -9.62 -17.70
C GLY A 107 -13.05 -10.97 -18.34
N GLY A 108 -14.35 -11.27 -18.52
CA GLY A 108 -14.79 -12.60 -18.95
C GLY A 108 -14.63 -13.67 -17.86
N GLY A 109 -14.46 -13.29 -16.59
CA GLY A 109 -14.18 -14.19 -15.49
C GLY A 109 -12.69 -14.56 -15.35
N ASP A 110 -11.80 -13.89 -16.09
CA ASP A 110 -10.36 -14.10 -16.05
C ASP A 110 -9.66 -12.89 -15.39
N PRO A 111 -9.04 -13.04 -14.20
CA PRO A 111 -8.29 -11.97 -13.57
C PRO A 111 -7.04 -11.54 -14.36
N ASP A 112 -6.42 -12.42 -15.13
CA ASP A 112 -5.23 -12.07 -15.93
C ASP A 112 -5.61 -11.19 -17.12
N ALA A 113 -6.78 -11.41 -17.72
CA ALA A 113 -7.33 -10.49 -18.71
C ALA A 113 -7.56 -9.07 -18.14
N LEU A 114 -7.88 -8.96 -16.85
CA LEU A 114 -8.00 -7.66 -16.18
C LEU A 114 -6.61 -7.05 -15.92
N ALA A 115 -5.64 -7.82 -15.43
CA ALA A 115 -4.31 -7.30 -15.10
C ALA A 115 -3.49 -6.95 -16.36
N PHE A 116 -3.55 -7.77 -17.41
CA PHE A 116 -2.63 -7.70 -18.55
C PHE A 116 -3.30 -7.39 -19.90
N GLY A 117 -4.63 -7.50 -19.99
CA GLY A 117 -5.38 -7.28 -21.23
C GLY A 117 -5.82 -5.83 -21.47
N ARG A 118 -5.66 -4.94 -20.49
CA ARG A 118 -6.10 -3.52 -20.58
C ARG A 118 -4.99 -2.61 -21.09
N GLY A 119 -5.38 -1.61 -21.89
CA GLY A 119 -4.52 -0.47 -22.22
C GLY A 119 -4.46 0.58 -21.09
N PRO A 120 -3.57 1.59 -21.17
CA PRO A 120 -3.42 2.60 -20.12
C PRO A 120 -4.72 3.32 -19.74
N ASP A 121 -5.59 3.60 -20.71
CA ASP A 121 -6.91 4.23 -20.50
C ASP A 121 -7.89 3.34 -19.72
N GLY A 122 -7.62 2.04 -19.64
CA GLY A 122 -8.36 1.08 -18.82
C GLY A 122 -7.89 1.01 -17.36
N PHE A 123 -6.72 1.56 -17.02
CA PHE A 123 -6.16 1.55 -15.67
C PHE A 123 -6.66 2.73 -14.82
N ARG A 124 -6.67 2.55 -13.50
CA ARG A 124 -7.24 3.44 -12.48
C ARG A 124 -6.29 3.68 -11.31
N ASN A 125 -5.01 3.33 -11.45
CA ASN A 125 -4.00 3.60 -10.44
C ASN A 125 -3.79 5.12 -10.22
N ALA A 126 -3.29 5.52 -9.06
CA ALA A 126 -2.83 6.89 -8.84
C ALA A 126 -1.54 7.17 -9.63
N ILE A 127 -1.39 8.40 -10.16
CA ILE A 127 -0.20 8.82 -10.93
C ILE A 127 1.08 8.77 -10.09
N LEU A 128 0.96 8.86 -8.76
CA LEU A 128 2.08 8.65 -7.84
C LEU A 128 2.79 7.30 -8.07
N LEU A 129 2.02 6.23 -8.31
CA LEU A 129 2.52 4.86 -8.28
C LEU A 129 3.23 4.49 -9.59
N GLU A 130 2.78 5.02 -10.71
CA GLU A 130 3.37 4.74 -12.02
C GLU A 130 4.69 5.48 -12.29
N GLN A 131 5.13 6.39 -11.41
CA GLN A 131 6.38 7.13 -11.62
C GLN A 131 7.57 6.18 -11.76
N PRO A 132 8.62 6.52 -12.53
CA PRO A 132 9.86 5.75 -12.51
C PRO A 132 10.55 5.83 -11.15
N ASN A 133 11.21 4.75 -10.73
CA ASN A 133 11.81 4.61 -9.39
C ASN A 133 12.84 5.71 -9.05
N GLY A 134 13.71 6.05 -10.01
CA GLY A 134 14.75 7.05 -9.79
C GLY A 134 15.85 6.54 -8.87
N ASP A 135 16.23 7.33 -7.86
CA ASP A 135 17.21 6.91 -6.84
C ASP A 135 16.51 6.37 -5.58
N TRP A 136 17.30 5.79 -4.66
CA TRP A 136 16.75 5.17 -3.45
C TRP A 136 15.88 6.13 -2.61
N ALA A 137 16.25 7.40 -2.53
CA ALA A 137 15.48 8.39 -1.78
C ALA A 137 14.12 8.69 -2.44
N ALA A 138 14.06 8.67 -3.79
CA ALA A 138 12.81 8.77 -4.53
C ALA A 138 11.90 7.57 -4.27
N GLU A 139 12.46 6.36 -4.25
CA GLU A 139 11.72 5.14 -3.94
C GLU A 139 11.11 5.18 -2.53
N ILE A 140 11.94 5.45 -1.53
CA ILE A 140 11.51 5.57 -0.13
C ILE A 140 10.42 6.62 0.02
N ALA A 141 10.56 7.78 -0.63
CA ALA A 141 9.56 8.85 -0.55
C ALA A 141 8.21 8.42 -1.12
N ARG A 142 8.20 7.74 -2.27
CA ARG A 142 6.96 7.28 -2.92
C ARG A 142 6.26 6.23 -2.06
N HIS A 143 6.96 5.14 -1.69
CA HIS A 143 6.36 4.09 -0.89
C HIS A 143 5.93 4.58 0.49
N PHE A 144 6.70 5.47 1.13
CA PHE A 144 6.27 6.09 2.38
C PHE A 144 4.89 6.76 2.25
N LEU A 145 4.68 7.59 1.23
CA LEU A 145 3.40 8.26 1.05
C LEU A 145 2.26 7.27 0.75
N TYR A 146 2.51 6.24 -0.05
CA TYR A 146 1.52 5.22 -0.39
C TYR A 146 1.17 4.31 0.81
N ASN A 147 2.17 3.80 1.52
CA ASN A 147 1.97 2.95 2.69
C ASN A 147 1.32 3.68 3.87
N GLU A 148 1.53 5.00 4.02
CA GLU A 148 0.73 5.79 4.97
C GLU A 148 -0.74 5.87 4.55
N TYR A 149 -1.02 5.91 3.24
CA TYR A 149 -2.38 5.94 2.71
C TYR A 149 -3.08 4.62 2.97
N GLU A 150 -2.42 3.51 2.64
CA GLU A 150 -2.89 2.15 2.88
C GLU A 150 -3.10 1.83 4.35
N GLY A 151 -2.22 2.34 5.21
CA GLY A 151 -2.32 2.22 6.66
C GLY A 151 -3.59 2.86 7.25
N VAL A 152 -4.29 3.70 6.50
CA VAL A 152 -5.60 4.25 6.85
C VAL A 152 -6.71 3.59 6.03
N LEU A 153 -6.47 3.37 4.73
CA LEU A 153 -7.43 2.80 3.79
C LEU A 153 -7.85 1.37 4.17
N TRP A 154 -6.90 0.44 4.30
CA TRP A 154 -7.24 -0.98 4.48
C TRP A 154 -8.02 -1.28 5.76
N PRO A 155 -7.70 -0.65 6.91
CA PRO A 155 -8.55 -0.75 8.10
C PRO A 155 -9.99 -0.27 7.88
N ALA A 156 -10.21 0.77 7.05
CA ALA A 156 -11.56 1.24 6.72
C ALA A 156 -12.28 0.27 5.79
N VAL A 157 -11.61 -0.20 4.74
CA VAL A 157 -12.16 -1.15 3.75
C VAL A 157 -12.48 -2.51 4.39
N ALA A 158 -11.75 -2.91 5.44
CA ALA A 158 -12.09 -4.10 6.24
C ALA A 158 -13.47 -4.00 6.92
N GLY A 159 -14.06 -2.80 7.00
CA GLY A 159 -15.43 -2.55 7.44
C GLY A 159 -16.47 -2.56 6.31
N SER A 160 -16.08 -2.89 5.07
CA SER A 160 -16.97 -2.86 3.90
C SER A 160 -18.23 -3.72 4.10
N PRO A 161 -19.40 -3.27 3.62
CA PRO A 161 -20.60 -4.10 3.60
C PRO A 161 -20.53 -5.23 2.55
N TYR A 162 -19.54 -5.22 1.64
CA TYR A 162 -19.26 -6.35 0.74
C TYR A 162 -18.25 -7.29 1.39
N GLU A 163 -18.74 -8.45 1.83
CA GLU A 163 -17.97 -9.39 2.66
C GLU A 163 -16.67 -9.92 2.03
N PRO A 164 -16.62 -10.25 0.72
CA PRO A 164 -15.36 -10.65 0.08
C PRO A 164 -14.27 -9.57 0.12
N LEU A 165 -14.63 -8.31 -0.14
CA LEU A 165 -13.69 -7.17 -0.04
C LEU A 165 -13.26 -6.93 1.40
N ALA A 166 -14.19 -6.99 2.37
CA ALA A 166 -13.87 -6.84 3.78
C ALA A 166 -12.87 -7.90 4.26
N ALA A 167 -13.04 -9.17 3.83
CA ALA A 167 -12.14 -10.26 4.15
C ALA A 167 -10.75 -10.08 3.52
N ALA A 168 -10.70 -9.67 2.25
CA ALA A 168 -9.46 -9.35 1.55
C ALA A 168 -8.70 -8.20 2.25
N ALA A 169 -9.39 -7.08 2.50
CA ALA A 169 -8.81 -5.92 3.16
C ALA A 169 -8.29 -6.22 4.58
N ALA A 170 -9.00 -7.06 5.35
CA ALA A 170 -8.54 -7.47 6.67
C ALA A 170 -7.24 -8.28 6.61
N ARG A 171 -7.02 -9.05 5.53
CA ARG A 171 -5.75 -9.76 5.27
C ARG A 171 -4.66 -8.78 4.86
N ILE A 172 -4.91 -7.99 3.83
CA ILE A 172 -3.97 -7.00 3.29
C ILE A 172 -3.47 -6.06 4.40
N ALA A 173 -4.38 -5.53 5.23
CA ALA A 173 -4.03 -4.66 6.36
C ALA A 173 -3.01 -5.25 7.35
N ARG A 174 -2.95 -6.57 7.51
CA ARG A 174 -1.96 -7.22 8.40
C ARG A 174 -0.58 -7.32 7.76
N GLU A 175 -0.55 -7.53 6.45
CA GLU A 175 0.67 -7.64 5.64
C GLU A 175 1.26 -6.21 5.48
N GLU A 176 0.44 -5.23 5.09
CA GLU A 176 0.84 -3.81 4.92
C GLU A 176 1.32 -3.12 6.19
N ALA A 177 0.96 -3.62 7.37
CA ALA A 177 1.47 -3.09 8.63
C ALA A 177 3.00 -3.20 8.72
N TYR A 178 3.60 -4.23 8.10
CA TYR A 178 5.04 -4.42 8.05
C TYR A 178 5.70 -3.48 7.05
N HIS A 179 5.13 -3.31 5.87
CA HIS A 179 5.64 -2.39 4.84
C HIS A 179 5.65 -0.95 5.36
N ARG A 180 4.53 -0.51 5.95
CA ARG A 180 4.43 0.82 6.58
C ARG A 180 5.48 1.04 7.66
N ALA A 181 5.73 0.04 8.50
CA ALA A 181 6.78 0.15 9.53
C ALA A 181 8.18 0.29 8.91
N HIS A 182 8.46 -0.47 7.85
CA HIS A 182 9.71 -0.44 7.11
C HIS A 182 9.97 0.95 6.48
N PHE A 183 9.01 1.51 5.74
CA PHE A 183 9.20 2.81 5.10
C PHE A 183 9.25 3.98 6.09
N ARG A 184 8.52 3.89 7.22
CA ARG A 184 8.68 4.85 8.33
C ARG A 184 10.10 4.87 8.86
N GLN A 185 10.68 3.70 9.09
CA GLN A 185 12.06 3.58 9.58
C GLN A 185 13.03 4.26 8.61
N TRP A 186 12.91 3.96 7.32
CA TRP A 186 13.74 4.57 6.28
C TRP A 186 13.66 6.10 6.22
N VAL A 187 12.45 6.65 6.25
CA VAL A 187 12.26 8.11 6.27
C VAL A 187 12.91 8.76 7.48
N VAL A 188 12.78 8.15 8.66
CA VAL A 188 13.41 8.66 9.88
C VAL A 188 14.93 8.56 9.81
N GLU A 189 15.47 7.45 9.32
CA GLU A 189 16.92 7.23 9.19
C GLU A 189 17.56 8.21 8.20
N LEU A 190 17.04 8.30 6.98
CA LEU A 190 17.54 9.22 5.95
C LEU A 190 17.37 10.69 6.37
N GLY A 191 16.23 11.04 6.98
CA GLY A 191 15.99 12.39 7.47
C GLY A 191 16.96 12.82 8.57
N ARG A 192 17.34 11.89 9.46
CA ARG A 192 18.26 12.13 10.59
C ARG A 192 19.74 11.98 10.24
N ALA A 193 20.07 11.24 9.17
CA ALA A 193 21.46 11.05 8.73
C ALA A 193 22.17 12.38 8.40
N GLY A 194 21.42 13.41 8.00
CA GLY A 194 21.96 14.69 7.55
C GLY A 194 22.67 14.59 6.19
N GLY A 195 23.23 15.70 5.73
CA GLY A 195 23.97 15.77 4.46
C GLY A 195 23.17 15.27 3.25
N GLU A 196 23.86 14.58 2.34
CA GLU A 196 23.30 14.17 1.05
C GLU A 196 22.05 13.28 1.17
N ALA A 197 22.02 12.33 2.12
CA ALA A 197 20.88 11.43 2.29
C ALA A 197 19.59 12.20 2.63
N ARG A 198 19.69 13.17 3.55
CA ARG A 198 18.59 14.04 3.94
C ARG A 198 18.15 14.95 2.79
N ASP A 199 19.10 15.54 2.08
CA ASP A 199 18.82 16.47 0.98
C ASP A 199 18.11 15.75 -0.18
N ARG A 200 18.55 14.53 -0.52
CA ARG A 200 17.90 13.69 -1.53
C ARG A 200 16.49 13.30 -1.12
N LEU A 201 16.28 12.87 0.13
CA LEU A 201 14.93 12.53 0.62
C LEU A 201 14.01 13.76 0.64
N ALA A 202 14.47 14.91 1.12
CA ALA A 202 13.69 16.14 1.11
C ALA A 202 13.30 16.56 -0.32
N ALA A 203 14.26 16.48 -1.26
CA ALA A 203 14.01 16.77 -2.67
C ALA A 203 13.05 15.75 -3.30
N ALA A 204 13.14 14.47 -2.95
CA ALA A 204 12.21 13.43 -3.39
C ALA A 204 10.79 13.70 -2.90
N LEU A 205 10.61 13.91 -1.59
CA LEU A 205 9.32 14.24 -0.98
C LEU A 205 8.68 15.47 -1.64
N ALA A 206 9.45 16.53 -1.89
CA ALA A 206 8.96 17.73 -2.56
C ALA A 206 8.42 17.45 -3.97
N ARG A 207 8.97 16.46 -4.68
CA ARG A 207 8.49 16.05 -6.02
C ARG A 207 7.24 15.17 -5.95
N VAL A 208 7.18 14.22 -5.01
CA VAL A 208 6.09 13.22 -4.98
C VAL A 208 4.87 13.65 -4.17
N LEU A 209 5.01 14.61 -3.24
CA LEU A 209 3.90 15.12 -2.43
C LEU A 209 2.74 15.70 -3.28
N PRO A 210 2.99 16.52 -4.32
CA PRO A 210 1.93 16.96 -5.22
C PRO A 210 1.23 15.80 -5.94
N LEU A 211 1.96 14.74 -6.29
CA LEU A 211 1.39 13.57 -6.96
C LEU A 211 0.47 12.75 -6.04
N ALA A 212 0.73 12.76 -4.73
CA ALA A 212 -0.05 12.02 -3.75
C ALA A 212 -1.52 12.47 -3.66
N ALA A 213 -1.91 13.63 -4.21
CA ALA A 213 -3.33 13.97 -4.31
C ALA A 213 -4.15 13.05 -5.21
N GLY A 214 -3.53 12.38 -6.18
CA GLY A 214 -4.20 11.35 -6.99
C GLY A 214 -4.77 10.19 -6.15
N LEU A 215 -4.21 9.94 -4.96
CA LEU A 215 -4.74 8.95 -4.01
C LEU A 215 -6.13 9.32 -3.48
N PHE A 216 -6.46 10.62 -3.47
CA PHE A 216 -7.72 11.19 -2.99
C PHE A 216 -8.58 11.76 -4.13
N GLU A 217 -8.30 11.37 -5.36
CA GLU A 217 -9.10 11.74 -6.51
C GLU A 217 -10.43 10.95 -6.51
N PRO A 218 -11.58 11.62 -6.71
CA PRO A 218 -12.89 10.95 -6.74
C PRO A 218 -12.97 9.86 -7.80
N LEU A 219 -13.56 8.73 -7.42
CA LEU A 219 -13.96 7.69 -8.34
C LEU A 219 -15.30 8.03 -9.01
N GLU A 220 -15.63 7.28 -10.07
CA GLU A 220 -17.00 7.27 -10.59
C GLU A 220 -17.95 6.78 -9.48
N HIS A 221 -19.05 7.52 -9.27
CA HIS A 221 -19.99 7.29 -8.16
C HIS A 221 -19.35 7.37 -6.75
N GLU A 222 -18.46 8.34 -6.52
CA GLU A 222 -17.70 8.47 -5.26
C GLU A 222 -18.54 8.35 -3.97
N ASP A 223 -19.73 8.95 -3.87
CA ASP A 223 -20.57 8.82 -2.66
C ASP A 223 -20.93 7.35 -2.34
N ARG A 224 -21.15 6.55 -3.39
CA ARG A 224 -21.38 5.10 -3.26
C ARG A 224 -20.07 4.35 -3.04
N ALA A 225 -18.98 4.76 -3.68
CA ALA A 225 -17.66 4.18 -3.44
C ALA A 225 -17.22 4.36 -1.98
N ALA A 226 -17.45 5.54 -1.38
CA ALA A 226 -17.20 5.81 0.03
C ALA A 226 -17.99 4.89 0.97
N HIS A 227 -19.23 4.54 0.61
CA HIS A 227 -20.01 3.54 1.36
C HIS A 227 -19.34 2.15 1.35
N TRP A 228 -18.83 1.72 0.19
CA TRP A 228 -18.10 0.45 0.08
C TRP A 228 -16.73 0.48 0.76
N ARG A 229 -16.04 1.63 0.68
CA ARG A 229 -14.72 1.88 1.28
C ARG A 229 -14.77 2.03 2.80
N GLY A 230 -15.93 2.41 3.36
CA GLY A 230 -16.12 2.63 4.80
C GLY A 230 -15.59 3.98 5.32
N ILE A 231 -15.07 4.84 4.45
CA ILE A 231 -14.50 6.14 4.77
C ILE A 231 -14.64 7.09 3.57
N THR A 232 -14.88 8.37 3.82
CA THR A 232 -14.88 9.39 2.76
C THR A 232 -13.46 9.78 2.36
N LEU A 233 -13.26 10.29 1.14
CA LEU A 233 -11.93 10.78 0.72
C LEU A 233 -11.39 11.91 1.59
N ALA A 234 -12.27 12.78 2.10
CA ALA A 234 -11.88 13.87 3.00
C ALA A 234 -11.35 13.35 4.35
N GLU A 235 -12.04 12.37 4.94
CA GLU A 235 -11.60 11.74 6.19
C GLU A 235 -10.30 10.95 5.99
N LEU A 236 -10.21 10.20 4.89
CA LEU A 236 -9.02 9.44 4.51
C LEU A 236 -7.81 10.37 4.33
N GLN A 237 -7.98 11.47 3.61
CA GLN A 237 -6.92 12.47 3.41
C GLN A 237 -6.51 13.13 4.72
N ALA A 238 -7.45 13.51 5.59
CA ALA A 238 -7.14 14.12 6.87
C ALA A 238 -6.33 13.18 7.77
N ALA A 239 -6.75 11.92 7.88
CA ALA A 239 -6.04 10.90 8.67
C ALA A 239 -4.64 10.61 8.09
N TRP A 240 -4.53 10.49 6.77
CA TRP A 240 -3.25 10.32 6.08
C TRP A 240 -2.29 11.47 6.35
N ARG A 241 -2.73 12.72 6.19
CA ARG A 241 -1.91 13.92 6.45
C ARG A 241 -1.40 13.94 7.89
N ALA A 242 -2.24 13.56 8.85
CA ALA A 242 -1.85 13.50 10.26
C ALA A 242 -0.75 12.46 10.50
N GLU A 243 -0.83 11.28 9.88
CA GLU A 243 0.18 10.23 10.02
C GLU A 243 1.49 10.58 9.30
N VAL A 244 1.43 11.09 8.07
CA VAL A 244 2.60 11.59 7.34
C VAL A 244 3.30 12.69 8.13
N GLY A 245 2.54 13.65 8.66
CA GLY A 245 3.07 14.77 9.45
C GLY A 245 3.87 14.30 10.67
N LYS A 246 3.36 13.31 11.42
CA LYS A 246 4.06 12.74 12.58
C LYS A 246 5.42 12.14 12.20
N VAL A 247 5.49 11.40 11.09
CA VAL A 247 6.73 10.74 10.66
C VAL A 247 7.73 11.77 10.14
N LEU A 248 7.28 12.75 9.35
CA LEU A 248 8.14 13.84 8.88
C LEU A 248 8.67 14.70 10.03
N GLU A 249 7.88 14.95 11.08
CA GLU A 249 8.35 15.60 12.29
C GLU A 249 9.48 14.80 12.97
N GLN A 250 9.29 13.48 13.12
CA GLN A 250 10.30 12.58 13.70
C GLN A 250 11.60 12.54 12.88
N ALA A 251 11.50 12.63 11.55
CA ALA A 251 12.62 12.71 10.62
C ALA A 251 13.29 14.11 10.58
N GLY A 252 12.73 15.09 11.29
CA GLY A 252 13.16 16.49 11.24
C GLY A 252 12.89 17.15 9.89
N LEU A 253 11.93 16.65 9.10
CA LEU A 253 11.57 17.08 7.75
C LEU A 253 10.21 17.79 7.70
N ALA A 254 9.67 18.26 8.82
CA ALA A 254 8.37 18.94 8.88
C ALA A 254 8.25 20.11 7.87
N GLY A 255 9.33 20.85 7.61
CA GLY A 255 9.37 21.93 6.63
C GLY A 255 9.38 21.48 5.16
N ALA A 256 9.74 20.23 4.87
CA ALA A 256 9.73 19.69 3.50
C ALA A 256 8.29 19.45 2.99
N ALA A 257 7.33 19.24 3.89
CA ALA A 257 5.91 19.23 3.56
C ALA A 257 5.33 20.63 3.35
N ALA A 258 6.03 21.69 3.79
CA ALA A 258 5.48 23.04 3.98
C ALA A 258 5.95 24.10 2.95
N GLY A 259 6.62 23.71 1.86
CA GLY A 259 6.62 24.55 0.65
C GLY A 259 7.91 24.67 -0.16
N ARG A 260 7.67 24.87 -1.46
CA ARG A 260 8.19 25.91 -2.38
C ARG A 260 8.41 25.31 -3.76
N ALA A 261 7.42 25.48 -4.64
CA ALA A 261 7.60 25.55 -6.08
C ALA A 261 8.46 26.78 -6.45
N GLY A 262 9.72 26.78 -6.02
CA GLY A 262 10.73 27.74 -6.46
C GLY A 262 11.42 27.21 -7.69
N GLY A 263 10.77 27.38 -8.85
CA GLY A 263 11.34 27.29 -10.21
C GLY A 263 12.50 26.31 -10.42
N VAL A 264 12.18 25.07 -10.79
CA VAL A 264 13.16 24.20 -11.44
C VAL A 264 13.32 24.69 -12.87
N ALA A 265 14.22 25.65 -13.08
CA ALA A 265 14.81 25.85 -14.40
C ALA A 265 15.46 24.52 -14.81
N GLY A 266 15.06 24.00 -15.98
CA GLY A 266 15.33 22.64 -16.41
C GLY A 266 16.77 22.16 -16.17
N MET A 267 16.90 21.08 -15.41
CA MET A 267 18.15 20.34 -15.28
C MET A 267 18.25 19.38 -16.47
N GLN A 268 18.94 19.82 -17.53
CA GLN A 268 19.47 18.94 -18.56
C GLN A 268 20.59 18.06 -17.96
N PRO A 269 20.81 16.83 -18.48
CA PRO A 269 21.89 15.95 -18.01
C PRO A 269 23.27 16.58 -18.28
N THR A 270 24.15 16.55 -17.28
CA THR A 270 25.41 17.30 -17.26
C THR A 270 26.58 16.58 -17.96
N ALA A 271 27.32 17.34 -18.76
CA ALA A 271 28.75 17.15 -19.02
C ALA A 271 29.52 18.39 -18.53
N PRO A 272 30.80 18.30 -18.14
CA PRO A 272 31.42 19.27 -17.25
C PRO A 272 32.07 20.43 -18.00
N GLN A 273 32.02 21.66 -17.45
CA GLN A 273 33.18 22.56 -17.24
C GLN A 273 32.84 23.98 -16.70
N MET A 274 33.67 24.39 -15.73
CA MET A 274 34.26 25.73 -15.49
C MET A 274 33.42 26.92 -14.95
N ALA A 275 33.58 27.14 -13.63
CA ALA A 275 33.84 28.38 -12.89
C ALA A 275 33.31 29.76 -13.36
N ALA A 276 32.59 30.44 -12.45
CA ALA A 276 32.86 31.83 -12.04
C ALA A 276 32.11 32.21 -10.74
N LEU A 277 32.81 32.91 -9.85
CA LEU A 277 32.36 33.50 -8.58
C LEU A 277 31.54 34.78 -8.81
N THR A 278 30.51 35.05 -7.99
CA THR A 278 30.28 36.39 -7.39
C THR A 278 29.38 36.34 -6.15
N GLN A 279 29.60 37.32 -5.27
CA GLN A 279 29.22 37.46 -3.87
C GLN A 279 27.79 37.96 -3.61
N GLY A 280 27.27 37.64 -2.42
CA GLY A 280 26.84 38.63 -1.43
C GLY A 280 25.37 39.03 -1.37
N GLY A 281 24.75 38.91 -0.20
CA GLY A 281 23.46 39.55 0.07
C GLY A 281 22.71 39.03 1.29
N ASP A 282 23.18 39.42 2.47
CA ASP A 282 22.53 39.27 3.78
C ASP A 282 21.16 39.98 3.85
N ARG A 283 20.13 39.31 4.41
CA ARG A 283 18.91 39.95 4.94
C ARG A 283 18.26 39.10 6.05
N ASP A 284 18.46 39.58 7.27
CA ASP A 284 17.56 39.42 8.41
C ASP A 284 16.10 39.75 8.04
N ALA A 285 15.15 38.93 8.51
CA ALA A 285 13.78 39.36 8.75
C ALA A 285 13.06 38.43 9.75
N ALA A 286 12.94 38.94 10.98
CA ALA A 286 11.80 38.83 11.91
C ALA A 286 10.96 37.54 11.96
N VAL A 287 11.05 36.86 13.10
CA VAL A 287 10.14 35.79 13.53
C VAL A 287 8.81 36.41 13.98
N ASP A 288 7.76 36.21 13.18
CA ASP A 288 6.37 36.53 13.52
C ASP A 288 5.73 35.30 14.19
N GLN A 289 5.35 35.45 15.47
CA GLN A 289 4.68 34.41 16.24
C GLN A 289 3.17 34.44 15.95
N ARG A 290 2.72 33.63 14.99
CA ARG A 290 1.29 33.37 14.77
C ARG A 290 1.04 31.88 14.59
N GLY A 291 0.28 31.31 15.52
CA GLY A 291 -0.41 30.02 15.35
C GLY A 291 0.48 28.79 15.43
N VAL A 292 -0.05 27.70 15.96
CA VAL A 292 0.56 26.39 15.76
C VAL A 292 0.21 26.02 14.31
N ASP A 293 1.16 26.24 13.40
CA ASP A 293 0.96 26.02 11.97
C ASP A 293 0.68 24.53 11.72
N GLU A 294 -0.51 24.23 11.18
CA GLU A 294 -0.75 22.97 10.45
C GLU A 294 0.40 22.80 9.44
N PRO A 295 0.99 21.60 9.28
CA PRO A 295 2.03 21.38 8.28
C PRO A 295 1.55 21.93 6.94
N GLY A 296 2.35 22.77 6.28
CA GLY A 296 1.94 23.59 5.13
C GLY A 296 1.62 22.79 3.87
N TRP A 297 0.58 21.97 3.90
CA TRP A 297 0.04 21.27 2.74
C TRP A 297 -0.49 22.29 1.73
N GLU A 298 0.30 22.65 0.73
CA GLU A 298 -0.22 23.33 -0.46
C GLU A 298 -1.27 22.42 -1.12
N GLU A 299 -2.33 23.01 -1.69
CA GLU A 299 -3.26 22.26 -2.55
C GLU A 299 -2.42 21.58 -3.65
N ALA A 300 -2.53 20.26 -3.72
CA ALA A 300 -1.68 19.47 -4.59
C ALA A 300 -1.80 19.88 -6.07
N GLY A 301 -0.69 19.78 -6.78
CA GLY A 301 -0.62 20.15 -8.19
C GLY A 301 -1.54 19.29 -9.07
N PRO A 302 -2.04 19.84 -10.20
CA PRO A 302 -2.90 19.12 -11.14
C PRO A 302 -2.21 17.92 -11.80
N GLU A 303 -0.88 17.81 -11.65
CA GLU A 303 -0.04 16.74 -12.18
C GLU A 303 -0.19 15.39 -11.48
N GLY A 304 -0.77 15.35 -10.28
CA GLY A 304 -1.12 14.10 -9.59
C GLY A 304 -2.48 13.51 -9.97
N LEU A 305 -3.32 14.28 -10.69
CA LEU A 305 -4.72 13.94 -10.98
C LEU A 305 -4.88 13.33 -12.37
N GLY A 306 -5.94 12.54 -12.55
CA GLY A 306 -6.33 11.95 -13.83
C GLY A 306 -6.24 10.43 -13.84
N GLY A 307 -5.39 9.85 -13.00
CA GLY A 307 -5.16 8.41 -12.96
C GLY A 307 -6.44 7.62 -12.67
N ARG A 308 -7.29 8.12 -11.77
CA ARG A 308 -8.59 7.49 -11.46
C ARG A 308 -9.60 7.56 -12.62
N GLN A 309 -9.31 8.30 -13.68
CA GLN A 309 -10.13 8.34 -14.91
C GLN A 309 -9.37 7.85 -16.15
N GLY A 310 -8.27 7.11 -15.99
CA GLY A 310 -7.51 6.56 -17.12
C GLY A 310 -6.66 7.60 -17.86
N ARG A 311 -6.43 8.77 -17.26
CA ARG A 311 -5.56 9.81 -17.82
C ARG A 311 -4.22 9.77 -17.09
N HIS A 312 -3.31 8.96 -17.62
CA HIS A 312 -2.02 8.67 -17.01
C HIS A 312 -0.87 9.40 -17.70
N SER A 313 0.27 9.45 -17.02
CA SER A 313 1.52 9.93 -17.60
C SER A 313 2.08 8.94 -18.64
N PRO A 314 3.05 9.35 -19.47
CA PRO A 314 3.74 8.43 -20.38
C PRO A 314 4.38 7.23 -19.66
N ALA A 315 4.75 7.36 -18.39
CA ALA A 315 5.44 6.33 -17.63
C ALA A 315 4.60 5.05 -17.45
N LEU A 316 3.27 5.16 -17.33
CA LEU A 316 2.41 3.98 -17.28
C LEU A 316 2.45 3.19 -18.58
N ARG A 317 2.44 3.87 -19.73
CA ARG A 317 2.49 3.19 -21.02
C ARG A 317 3.78 2.38 -21.17
N GLU A 318 4.91 2.97 -20.80
CA GLU A 318 6.21 2.29 -20.84
C GLU A 318 6.23 1.06 -19.92
N LEU A 319 5.73 1.20 -18.69
CA LEU A 319 5.61 0.10 -17.74
C LEU A 319 4.71 -1.01 -18.27
N LEU A 320 3.51 -0.68 -18.75
CA LEU A 320 2.59 -1.67 -19.30
C LEU A 320 3.15 -2.35 -20.53
N ASP A 321 3.93 -1.64 -21.35
CA ASP A 321 4.53 -2.21 -22.54
C ASP A 321 5.49 -3.36 -22.21
N GLU A 322 6.27 -3.20 -21.14
CA GLU A 322 7.15 -4.23 -20.59
C GLU A 322 6.36 -5.34 -19.87
N MET A 323 5.55 -4.96 -18.87
CA MET A 323 4.80 -5.88 -18.00
C MET A 323 3.89 -6.83 -18.78
N THR A 324 3.26 -6.34 -19.85
CA THR A 324 2.29 -7.12 -20.65
C THR A 324 2.90 -7.71 -21.92
N SER A 325 4.21 -7.57 -22.14
CA SER A 325 4.87 -7.96 -23.40
C SER A 325 4.60 -9.42 -23.78
N VAL A 326 4.83 -10.35 -22.84
CA VAL A 326 4.63 -11.80 -23.05
C VAL A 326 3.15 -12.10 -23.30
N TYR A 327 2.27 -11.57 -22.44
CA TYR A 327 0.82 -11.76 -22.55
C TYR A 327 0.27 -11.32 -23.91
N ARG A 328 0.73 -10.17 -24.42
CA ARG A 328 0.33 -9.65 -25.75
C ARG A 328 0.93 -10.45 -26.91
N SER A 329 2.14 -11.00 -26.74
CA SER A 329 2.82 -11.75 -27.80
C SER A 329 2.23 -13.13 -28.06
N GLU A 330 1.65 -13.76 -27.03
CA GLU A 330 1.12 -15.13 -27.07
C GLU A 330 -0.33 -15.17 -26.57
N PRO A 331 -1.30 -14.57 -27.29
CA PRO A 331 -2.69 -14.52 -26.85
C PRO A 331 -3.29 -15.92 -26.80
N GLY A 332 -3.67 -16.37 -25.58
CA GLY A 332 -4.28 -17.68 -25.33
C GLY A 332 -3.33 -18.77 -24.83
N ALA A 333 -2.08 -18.43 -24.50
CA ALA A 333 -1.20 -19.33 -23.76
C ALA A 333 -1.67 -19.50 -22.30
N GLU A 334 -1.46 -20.70 -21.74
CA GLU A 334 -1.62 -21.01 -20.31
C GLU A 334 -0.22 -21.13 -19.68
N TRP A 335 -0.01 -20.50 -18.52
CA TRP A 335 1.28 -20.39 -17.82
C TRP A 335 1.23 -20.98 -16.41
#